data_AF-A0A2E7LB76-F1
#
_entry.id   AF-A0A2E7LB76-F1
#
_cell.length_a   1.000
_cell.length_b   1.000
_cell.length_c   1.000
_cell.angle_alpha   90.00
_cell.angle_beta   90.00
_cell.angle_gamma   90.00
#
_symmetry.space_group_name_H-M   'P 1'
#
loop_
_entity.id
_entity.type
_entity.pdbx_description
1 polymer ?
#
loop_
_entity_poly.entity_id
_entity_poly.type
_entity_poly.pdbx_seq_one_letter_code
_entity_poly.pdbx_strand_id
1 'polypeptide(L)'
;MLNLLRQPYRFCDGMARRSFLQIGGLAMGGLTLADLFRAEAAGGAALPAKPKSIINVYLHGGPSHLDMFDLKPDAPAEIRGQYK
;
A
#
# COMPACT_ATOMS: atom_id res chain seq x y z
N MET A 1 -0.13 16.16 -6.80
CA MET A 1 -0.35 17.59 -6.46
C MET A 1 -1.48 18.11 -7.33
N LEU A 2 -2.55 18.63 -6.73
CA LEU A 2 -3.72 19.14 -7.44
C LEU A 2 -3.39 20.53 -7.99
N ASN A 3 -3.17 20.64 -9.30
CA ASN A 3 -2.77 21.89 -9.94
C ASN A 3 -3.99 22.54 -10.60
N LEU A 4 -4.75 23.32 -9.83
CA LEU A 4 -5.98 24.01 -10.28
C LEU A 4 -5.71 25.19 -11.23
N LEU A 5 -4.50 25.76 -11.22
CA LEU A 5 -4.19 27.05 -11.86
C LEU A 5 -3.15 26.98 -12.99
N ARG A 6 -2.77 25.78 -13.48
CA ARG A 6 -1.72 25.63 -14.51
C ARG A 6 -2.27 25.04 -15.81
N GLN A 7 -2.29 25.85 -16.87
CA GLN A 7 -2.74 25.55 -18.24
C GLN A 7 -1.57 25.63 -19.24
N PRO A 8 -1.52 24.82 -20.33
CA PRO A 8 -2.54 24.79 -21.38
C PRO A 8 -2.98 23.39 -21.82
N TYR A 9 -4.28 23.13 -21.76
CA TYR A 9 -4.87 21.94 -22.37
C TYR A 9 -4.79 21.99 -23.90
N ARG A 10 -4.32 20.90 -24.52
CA ARG A 10 -4.13 20.72 -25.97
C ARG A 10 -5.27 19.96 -26.67
N PHE A 11 -6.45 19.92 -26.07
CA PHE A 11 -7.63 19.27 -26.65
C PHE A 11 -8.65 20.35 -27.01
N CYS A 12 -9.37 20.17 -28.14
CA CYS A 12 -10.30 21.15 -28.70
C CYS A 12 -11.49 21.48 -27.78
N ASP A 13 -11.71 20.67 -26.74
CA ASP A 13 -12.74 20.83 -25.70
C ASP A 13 -12.23 21.55 -24.44
N GLY A 14 -10.94 21.91 -24.38
CA GLY A 14 -10.37 22.70 -23.29
C GLY A 14 -10.35 21.98 -21.93
N MET A 15 -10.52 20.65 -21.89
CA MET A 15 -10.65 19.89 -20.64
C MET A 15 -9.63 18.73 -20.61
N ALA A 16 -8.74 18.68 -19.61
CA ALA A 16 -8.01 17.44 -19.37
C ALA A 16 -8.88 16.42 -18.64
N ARG A 17 -8.98 15.22 -19.21
CA ARG A 17 -9.55 14.02 -18.56
C ARG A 17 -9.06 13.84 -17.12
N ARG A 18 -7.77 14.06 -16.88
CA ARG A 18 -7.17 13.95 -15.53
C ARG A 18 -7.74 14.94 -14.53
N SER A 19 -7.95 16.19 -14.94
CA SER A 19 -8.51 17.24 -14.08
C SER A 19 -9.98 16.98 -13.80
N PHE A 20 -10.74 16.50 -14.79
CA PHE A 20 -12.11 16.05 -14.60
C PHE A 20 -12.20 14.92 -13.56
N LEU A 21 -11.36 13.88 -13.67
CA LEU A 21 -11.34 12.77 -12.71
C LEU A 21 -10.89 13.21 -11.31
N GLN A 22 -9.92 14.13 -11.22
CA GLN A 22 -9.46 14.65 -9.93
C GLN A 22 -10.54 15.48 -9.22
N ILE A 23 -11.19 16.39 -9.94
CA ILE A 23 -12.25 17.24 -9.39
C ILE A 23 -13.48 16.38 -9.05
N GLY A 24 -13.89 15.48 -9.95
CA GLY A 24 -15.01 14.57 -9.73
C GLY A 24 -14.78 13.63 -8.54
N GLY A 25 -13.57 13.06 -8.43
CA GLY A 25 -13.20 12.22 -7.29
C GLY A 25 -13.16 12.98 -5.96
N LEU A 26 -12.63 14.21 -5.95
CA LEU A 26 -12.62 15.07 -4.76
C LEU A 26 -14.03 15.53 -4.37
N ALA A 27 -14.91 15.81 -5.34
CA ALA A 27 -16.30 16.15 -5.06
C ALA A 27 -17.05 14.97 -4.43
N MET A 28 -16.93 13.77 -5.00
CA MET A 28 -17.58 12.57 -4.44
C MET A 28 -17.04 12.21 -3.05
N GLY A 29 -15.72 12.23 -2.86
CA GLY A 29 -15.10 11.93 -1.56
C GLY A 29 -15.33 13.03 -0.51
N GLY A 30 -15.32 14.30 -0.93
CA GLY A 30 -15.52 15.45 -0.05
C GLY A 30 -16.96 15.58 0.45
N LEU A 31 -17.95 15.33 -0.40
CA LEU A 31 -19.37 15.40 -0.02
C LEU A 31 -19.78 14.27 0.93
N THR A 32 -19.15 13.10 0.84
CA THR A 32 -19.45 11.94 1.68
C THR A 32 -18.66 11.93 3.00
N LEU A 33 -17.66 12.82 3.14
CA LEU A 33 -16.77 12.87 4.31
C LEU A 33 -17.50 13.27 5.60
N ALA A 34 -18.48 14.18 5.52
CA ALA A 34 -19.27 14.60 6.68
C ALA A 34 -20.12 13.44 7.23
N ASP A 35 -20.69 12.63 6.35
CA ASP A 35 -21.48 11.46 6.74
C ASP A 35 -20.59 10.33 7.25
N LEU A 36 -19.36 10.19 6.73
CA LEU A 36 -18.35 9.29 7.30
C LEU A 36 -18.01 9.67 8.75
N PHE A 37 -17.73 10.95 9.02
CA PHE A 37 -17.44 11.40 10.39
C PHE A 37 -18.64 11.29 11.33
N ARG A 38 -19.86 11.50 10.81
CA ARG A 38 -21.08 11.23 11.58
C ARG A 38 -21.24 9.75 11.90
N ALA A 39 -20.94 8.86 10.96
CA ALA A 39 -20.99 7.42 11.17
C ALA A 39 -19.95 6.94 12.19
N GLU A 40 -18.74 7.52 12.16
CA GLU A 40 -17.70 7.28 13.17
C GLU A 40 -18.15 7.76 14.56
N ALA A 41 -18.68 8.98 14.64
CA ALA A 41 -19.14 9.58 15.89
C ALA A 41 -20.39 8.89 16.49
N ALA A 42 -21.28 8.34 15.66
CA ALA A 42 -22.54 7.70 16.08
C ALA A 42 -22.36 6.33 16.75
N GLY A 43 -21.13 5.94 17.10
CA GLY A 43 -20.89 4.68 17.79
C GLY A 43 -20.50 3.55 16.87
N GLY A 44 -19.73 3.85 15.82
CA GLY A 44 -18.79 2.88 15.25
C GLY A 44 -17.69 2.56 16.26
N ALA A 45 -18.04 2.10 17.46
CA ALA A 45 -17.15 1.23 18.22
C ALA A 45 -16.98 0.01 17.32
N ALA A 46 -15.98 0.06 16.45
CA ALA A 46 -15.41 -1.12 15.85
C ALA A 46 -15.34 -2.11 17.00
N LEU A 47 -16.10 -3.22 16.89
CA LEU A 47 -15.95 -4.38 17.77
C LEU A 47 -14.47 -4.44 18.14
N PRO A 48 -14.09 -4.38 19.43
CA PRO A 48 -12.70 -4.17 19.82
C PRO A 48 -11.87 -5.11 18.96
N ALA A 49 -11.15 -4.53 18.00
CA ALA A 49 -10.53 -5.34 16.97
C ALA A 49 -9.58 -6.23 17.73
N LYS A 50 -9.90 -7.52 17.84
CA LYS A 50 -9.07 -8.47 18.59
C LYS A 50 -7.64 -8.21 18.12
N PRO A 51 -6.69 -7.91 19.03
CA PRO A 51 -5.35 -7.58 18.62
C PRO A 51 -4.83 -8.71 17.73
N LYS A 52 -4.71 -8.44 16.42
CA LYS A 52 -4.22 -9.40 15.45
C LYS A 52 -2.70 -9.28 15.45
N SER A 53 -2.02 -10.23 16.07
CA SER A 53 -0.57 -10.37 15.97
C SER A 53 -0.23 -11.11 14.68
N ILE A 54 0.65 -10.53 13.85
CA ILE A 54 1.18 -11.17 12.64
C ILE A 54 2.70 -11.23 12.76
N ILE A 55 3.30 -12.40 12.50
CA ILE A 55 4.74 -12.54 12.28
C ILE A 55 4.96 -12.45 10.77
N ASN A 56 5.50 -11.32 10.31
CA ASN A 56 5.84 -11.10 8.91
C ASN A 56 7.29 -11.51 8.65
N VAL A 57 7.48 -12.64 7.97
CA VAL A 57 8.80 -13.10 7.53
C VAL A 57 9.02 -12.62 6.09
N TYR A 58 9.70 -11.49 5.94
CA TYR A 58 10.02 -10.92 4.63
C TYR A 58 11.37 -11.44 4.13
N LEU A 59 11.33 -12.37 3.18
CA LEU A 59 12.51 -12.88 2.48
C LEU A 59 12.50 -12.33 1.07
N HIS A 60 13.19 -11.20 0.84
CA HIS A 60 13.31 -10.63 -0.50
C HIS A 60 14.03 -11.62 -1.42
N GLY A 61 13.31 -12.16 -2.42
CA GLY A 61 13.84 -13.20 -3.30
C GLY A 61 13.68 -14.64 -2.79
N GLY A 62 13.01 -14.84 -1.65
CA GLY A 62 12.80 -16.15 -1.04
C GLY A 62 13.98 -16.63 -0.19
N PRO A 63 13.82 -17.77 0.49
CA PRO A 63 14.89 -18.40 1.26
C PRO A 63 16.02 -18.89 0.34
N SER A 64 17.27 -18.75 0.79
CA SER A 64 18.44 -19.25 0.06
C SER A 64 18.32 -20.76 -0.17
N HIS A 65 18.72 -21.24 -1.34
CA HIS A 65 18.76 -22.68 -1.64
C HIS A 65 19.69 -23.42 -0.65
N LEU A 66 20.77 -22.77 -0.23
CA LEU A 66 21.69 -23.29 0.78
C LEU A 66 21.03 -23.38 2.18
N ASP A 67 19.98 -22.61 2.47
CA ASP A 67 19.34 -22.64 3.79
C ASP A 67 18.13 -23.59 3.85
N MET A 68 17.74 -24.21 2.72
CA MET A 68 16.57 -25.09 2.66
C MET A 68 16.83 -26.46 2.05
N PHE A 69 17.42 -26.50 0.85
CA PHE A 69 17.41 -27.70 0.01
C PHE A 69 18.77 -28.39 -0.01
N ASP A 70 19.86 -27.65 0.14
CA ASP A 70 21.21 -28.21 0.12
C ASP A 70 22.15 -27.40 1.01
N LEU A 71 22.14 -27.71 2.31
CA LEU A 71 22.94 -27.01 3.33
C LEU A 71 24.46 -27.08 3.13
N LYS A 72 24.95 -27.95 2.23
CA LYS A 72 26.38 -28.21 2.00
C LYS A 72 27.19 -28.13 3.30
N PRO A 73 26.86 -28.95 4.33
CA PRO A 73 27.45 -28.83 5.66
C PRO A 73 28.97 -29.01 5.67
N ASP A 74 29.50 -29.72 4.66
CA ASP A 74 30.92 -30.01 4.49
C ASP A 74 31.66 -28.99 3.60
N ALA A 75 30.98 -27.97 3.07
CA ALA A 75 31.64 -26.92 2.27
C ALA A 75 32.53 -26.00 3.13
N PRO A 76 33.50 -25.28 2.53
CA PRO A 76 34.31 -24.29 3.22
C PRO A 76 33.47 -23.26 4.00
N ALA A 77 34.03 -22.72 5.07
CA ALA A 77 33.32 -21.81 5.99
C ALA A 77 32.81 -20.54 5.31
N GLU A 78 33.44 -20.14 4.21
CA GLU A 78 33.07 -18.99 3.38
C GLU A 78 31.83 -19.27 2.50
N ILE A 79 31.46 -20.54 2.31
CA ILE A 79 30.41 -20.99 1.39
C ILE A 79 29.21 -21.59 2.14
N ARG A 80 29.45 -22.37 3.20
CA ARG A 80 28.37 -23.01 3.97
C ARG A 80 27.65 -22.03 4.89
N GLY A 81 26.40 -22.34 5.22
CA GLY A 81 25.61 -21.58 6.19
C GLY A 81 26.21 -21.56 7.59
N GLN A 82 25.75 -20.62 8.41
CA GLN A 82 26.25 -20.38 9.77
C GLN A 82 25.94 -21.50 10.79
N TYR A 83 25.07 -22.44 10.42
CA TYR A 83 24.62 -23.53 11.28
C TYR A 83 25.24 -24.87 10.83
N LYS A 84 25.65 -25.69 11.80
CA LYS A 84 26.06 -27.10 11.62
C LYS A 84 25.06 -28.00 12.34
#